data_AF-A0A2E3MHC9-F1
#
_entry.id   AF-A0A2E3MHC9-F1
#
_cell.length_a   1.000
_cell.length_b   1.000
_cell.length_c   1.000
_cell.angle_alpha   90.00
_cell.angle_beta   90.00
_cell.angle_gamma   90.00
#
_symmetry.space_group_name_H-M   'P 1'
#
loop_
_entity.id
_entity.type
_entity.pdbx_description
1 polymer ?
#
loop_
_entity_poly.entity_id
_entity_poly.type
_entity_poly.pdbx_seq_one_letter_code
_entity_poly.pdbx_strand_id
1 'polypeptide(L)'
;MLEIINSMPEATPHEKDENYQLRFIVAMLYFLGLGVGGLISHTWNAFQRINGQWWFIVRGKGDKLGEVPVNIASLEVVRECRKQL
;
A
#
# COMPACT_ATOMS: atom_id res chain seq x y z
N MET A 1 -10.29 9.41 -9.32
CA MET A 1 -9.94 8.08 -8.75
C MET A 1 -10.02 8.10 -7.22
N LEU A 2 -9.34 9.02 -6.53
CA LEU A 2 -9.44 9.16 -5.07
C LEU A 2 -10.86 9.49 -4.57
N GLU A 3 -11.63 10.31 -5.30
CA GLU A 3 -13.03 10.64 -4.95
C GLU A 3 -13.94 9.41 -4.93
N ILE A 4 -13.76 8.46 -5.86
CA ILE A 4 -14.57 7.24 -5.96
C ILE A 4 -14.34 6.34 -4.74
N ILE A 5 -13.09 6.25 -4.28
CA ILE A 5 -12.71 5.47 -3.12
C ILE A 5 -13.20 6.13 -1.82
N ASN A 6 -13.25 7.46 -1.79
CA ASN A 6 -13.80 8.22 -0.67
C ASN A 6 -15.34 8.16 -0.62
N SER A 7 -16.01 7.85 -1.73
CA SER A 7 -17.47 7.70 -1.82
C SER A 7 -17.96 6.26 -1.66
N MET A 8 -17.07 5.31 -1.37
CA MET A 8 -17.43 3.91 -1.14
C MET A 8 -18.31 3.77 0.11
N PRO A 9 -19.29 2.85 0.11
CA PRO A 9 -20.14 2.61 1.27
C PRO A 9 -19.33 2.10 2.47
N GLU A 10 -19.74 2.50 3.67
CA GLU A 10 -19.11 2.17 4.96
C GLU A 10 -20.18 1.84 6.03
N ALA A 11 -21.38 1.41 5.61
CA ALA A 11 -22.52 1.21 6.51
C ALA A 11 -22.39 -0.10 7.31
N THR A 12 -21.76 -1.12 6.73
CA THR A 12 -21.49 -2.39 7.41
C THR A 12 -19.99 -2.58 7.71
N PRO A 13 -19.62 -3.40 8.71
CA PRO A 13 -18.21 -3.77 8.93
C PRO A 13 -17.56 -4.38 7.67
N HIS A 14 -18.33 -5.15 6.90
CA HIS A 14 -17.85 -5.76 5.67
C HIS A 14 -17.52 -4.73 4.58
N GLU A 15 -18.42 -3.76 4.36
CA GLU A 15 -18.19 -2.67 3.41
C GLU A 15 -16.99 -1.80 3.80
N LYS A 16 -16.79 -1.59 5.11
CA LYS A 16 -15.59 -0.92 5.62
C LYS A 16 -14.33 -1.68 5.25
N ASP A 17 -14.26 -2.97 5.57
CA ASP A 17 -13.09 -3.80 5.25
C ASP A 17 -12.75 -3.78 3.76
N GLU A 18 -13.75 -3.90 2.89
CA GLU A 18 -13.56 -3.82 1.43
C GLU A 18 -13.02 -2.45 1.00
N ASN A 19 -13.52 -1.38 1.59
CA ASN A 19 -13.04 -0.03 1.33
C ASN A 19 -11.59 0.17 1.78
N TYR A 20 -11.20 -0.34 2.95
CA TYR A 20 -9.80 -0.29 3.39
C TYR A 20 -8.87 -1.12 2.51
N GLN A 21 -9.30 -2.32 2.09
CA GLN A 21 -8.53 -3.16 1.17
C GLN A 21 -8.37 -2.47 -0.19
N LEU A 22 -9.42 -1.86 -0.73
CA LEU A 22 -9.36 -1.14 -2.00
C LEU A 22 -8.44 0.09 -1.91
N ARG A 23 -8.57 0.89 -0.85
CA ARG A 23 -7.68 2.03 -0.57
C ARG A 23 -6.22 1.60 -0.52
N PHE A 24 -5.95 0.50 0.17
CA PHE A 24 -4.63 -0.06 0.27
C PHE A 24 -4.08 -0.50 -1.08
N ILE A 25 -4.82 -1.32 -1.83
CA ILE A 25 -4.38 -1.80 -3.15
C ILE A 25 -4.10 -0.62 -4.09
N VAL A 26 -5.01 0.36 -4.16
CA VAL A 26 -4.83 1.53 -5.03
C VAL A 26 -3.63 2.36 -4.60
N ALA A 27 -3.44 2.63 -3.31
CA ALA A 27 -2.28 3.36 -2.83
C ALA A 27 -0.97 2.63 -3.12
N MET A 28 -0.95 1.30 -2.94
CA MET A 28 0.23 0.48 -3.26
C MET A 28 0.55 0.50 -4.76
N LEU A 29 -0.45 0.34 -5.62
CA LEU A 29 -0.25 0.39 -7.07
C LEU A 29 0.17 1.80 -7.53
N TYR A 30 -0.45 2.84 -6.98
CA TYR A 30 -0.24 4.22 -7.39
C TYR A 30 1.09 4.80 -6.90
N PHE A 31 1.43 4.62 -5.62
CA PHE A 31 2.66 5.19 -5.06
C PHE A 31 3.89 4.34 -5.32
N LEU A 32 3.74 3.01 -5.42
CA LEU A 32 4.89 2.11 -5.55
C LEU A 32 5.11 1.61 -6.97
N GLY A 33 4.17 1.85 -7.89
CA GLY A 33 4.26 1.39 -9.28
C GLY A 33 4.35 -0.14 -9.39
N LEU A 34 3.90 -0.87 -8.36
CA LEU A 34 4.02 -2.31 -8.30
C LEU A 34 3.11 -2.96 -9.35
N GLY A 35 3.63 -3.98 -10.01
CA GLY A 35 2.76 -4.94 -10.69
C GLY A 35 1.97 -5.75 -9.67
N VAL A 36 0.77 -6.22 -10.04
CA VAL A 36 -0.11 -7.03 -9.17
C VAL A 36 0.62 -8.26 -8.61
N GLY A 37 1.48 -8.91 -9.41
CA GLY A 37 2.30 -10.04 -8.95
C GLY A 37 3.38 -9.68 -7.92
N GLY A 38 3.85 -8.43 -7.95
CA GLY A 38 4.68 -7.87 -6.89
C GLY A 38 3.86 -7.75 -5.61
N LEU A 39 2.71 -7.08 -5.66
CA LEU A 39 1.91 -6.80 -4.46
C LEU A 39 1.60 -8.05 -3.61
N ILE A 40 1.23 -9.17 -4.23
CA ILE A 40 0.88 -10.43 -3.53
C ILE A 40 2.08 -11.13 -2.86
N SER A 41 3.32 -10.80 -3.26
CA SER A 41 4.54 -11.44 -2.74
C SER A 41 5.25 -10.61 -1.68
N HIS A 42 4.83 -9.37 -1.44
CA HIS A 42 5.49 -8.49 -0.48
C HIS A 42 4.86 -8.64 0.90
N THR A 43 5.73 -8.66 1.91
CA THR A 43 5.32 -8.61 3.32
C THR A 43 5.40 -7.18 3.83
N TRP A 44 4.74 -6.89 4.96
CA TRP A 44 4.85 -5.58 5.63
C TRP A 44 6.29 -5.15 5.94
N ASN A 45 7.23 -6.09 6.02
CA ASN A 45 8.65 -5.84 6.25
C ASN A 45 9.38 -5.20 5.05
N ALA A 46 8.70 -5.06 3.90
CA ALA A 46 9.21 -4.35 2.74
C ALA A 46 9.30 -2.83 2.98
N PHE A 47 8.53 -2.28 3.93
CA PHE A 47 8.65 -0.89 4.36
C PHE A 47 9.79 -0.74 5.36
N GLN A 48 10.85 -0.04 4.97
CA GLN A 48 12.04 0.17 5.78
C GLN A 48 12.36 1.64 5.95
N ARG A 49 12.86 2.03 7.12
CA ARG A 49 13.31 3.40 7.38
C ARG A 49 14.83 3.48 7.24
N ILE A 50 15.31 4.16 6.20
CA ILE A 50 16.74 4.33 5.89
C ILE A 50 17.06 5.83 5.91
N ASN A 51 18.01 6.24 6.75
CA ASN A 51 18.40 7.65 6.94
C ASN A 51 17.23 8.59 7.28
N GLY A 52 16.26 8.10 8.05
CA GLY A 52 15.06 8.87 8.44
C GLY A 52 13.98 8.99 7.36
N GLN A 53 14.25 8.49 6.16
CA GLN A 53 13.29 8.39 5.05
C GLN A 53 12.69 6.98 4.99
N TRP A 54 11.45 6.86 4.53
CA TRP A 54 10.83 5.55 4.32
C TRP A 54 11.00 5.09 2.89
N TRP A 55 11.33 3.82 2.75
CA TRP A 55 11.58 3.15 1.49
C TRP A 55 10.76 1.87 1.44
N PHE A 56 10.24 1.58 0.26
CA PHE A 56 9.64 0.30 -0.04
C PHE A 56 10.63 -0.50 -0.86
N ILE A 57 11.12 -1.59 -0.28
CA ILE A 57 12.07 -2.48 -0.92
C ILE A 57 11.28 -3.53 -1.70
N VAL A 58 11.36 -3.42 -3.03
CA VAL A 58 10.67 -4.31 -3.96
C VAL A 58 11.64 -5.30 -4.61
N ARG A 59 11.24 -6.56 -4.71
CA ARG A 59 11.97 -7.56 -5.49
C ARG A 59 11.29 -7.75 -6.85
N GLY A 60 11.98 -7.34 -7.91
CA GLY A 60 11.49 -7.39 -9.28
C GLY A 60 11.89 -8.66 -10.05
N LYS A 61 11.57 -8.68 -11.34
CA LYS A 61 11.94 -9.77 -12.26
C LYS A 61 13.46 -9.92 -12.33
N GLY A 62 13.95 -11.16 -12.18
CA GLY A 62 15.39 -11.47 -12.16
C GLY A 62 16.05 -11.24 -10.81
N ASP A 63 15.28 -11.29 -9.72
CA ASP A 63 15.75 -11.18 -8.33
C ASP A 63 16.44 -9.85 -7.98
N LYS A 64 16.21 -8.82 -8.80
CA LYS A 64 16.76 -7.48 -8.59
C LYS A 64 15.97 -6.74 -7.54
N LEU A 65 16.67 -6.16 -6.57
CA LEU A 65 16.09 -5.26 -5.59
C LEU A 65 15.94 -3.86 -6.18
N GLY A 66 14.76 -3.28 -5.98
CA GLY A 66 14.46 -1.88 -6.25
C GLY A 66 14.04 -1.18 -4.97
N GLU A 67 14.30 0.11 -4.88
CA GLU A 67 13.92 0.94 -3.74
C GLU A 67 13.00 2.04 -4.24
N VAL A 68 11.78 2.10 -3.69
CA VAL A 68 10.81 3.15 -4.04
C VAL A 68 10.67 4.07 -2.84
N PRO A 69 10.89 5.40 -2.98
CA PRO A 69 10.68 6.33 -1.88
C PRO A 69 9.20 6.38 -1.51
N VAL A 70 8.91 6.29 -0.22
CA VAL A 70 7.55 6.28 0.31
C VAL A 70 7.25 7.65 0.91
N ASN A 71 6.23 8.34 0.38
CA ASN A 71 5.81 9.60 0.95
C ASN A 71 4.91 9.39 2.19
N ILE A 72 4.73 10.45 2.98
CA ILE A 72 3.95 10.38 4.23
C ILE A 72 2.49 9.98 3.96
N ALA A 73 1.89 10.44 2.86
CA ALA A 73 0.52 10.09 2.50
C ALA A 73 0.35 8.58 2.20
N SER A 74 1.35 7.93 1.58
CA SER A 74 1.32 6.48 1.36
C SER A 74 1.42 5.71 2.67
N LEU A 75 2.26 6.20 3.60
CA LEU A 75 2.41 5.61 4.93
C LEU A 75 1.14 5.70 5.78
N GLU A 76 0.39 6.79 5.66
CA GLU A 76 -0.90 6.92 6.35
C GLU A 76 -1.89 5.86 5.90
N VAL A 77 -2.03 5.63 4.58
CA VAL A 77 -2.90 4.58 4.05
C VAL A 77 -2.45 3.19 4.52
N VAL A 78 -1.14 2.93 4.52
CA VAL A 78 -0.56 1.68 5.03
C VAL A 78 -0.85 1.49 6.52
N ARG A 79 -0.71 2.55 7.34
CA ARG A 79 -1.00 2.49 8.79
C ARG A 79 -2.47 2.27 9.06
N GLU A 80 -3.35 2.95 8.34
CA GLU A 80 -4.80 2.78 8.49
C GLU A 80 -5.20 1.35 8.13
N CYS A 81 -4.73 0.81 7.00
CA CYS A 81 -5.00 -0.57 6.63
C CYS A 81 -4.46 -1.57 7.66
N ARG A 82 -3.27 -1.33 8.23
CA ARG A 82 -2.68 -2.22 9.25
C ARG A 82 -3.45 -2.22 10.57
N LYS A 83 -4.09 -1.12 10.97
CA LYS A 83 -4.89 -1.07 12.21
C LYS A 83 -6.16 -1.92 12.13
N GLN A 84 -6.58 -2.29 10.92
CA GLN A 84 -7.82 -3.01 10.68
C GLN A 84 -7.62 -4.51 10.49
N LEU A 85 -6.36 -4.96 10.39
CA LEU A 85 -5.96 -6.37 10.42
C LEU A 85 -5.70 -6.81 11.87
#